data_AF-A0AAV0R217-F1
#
_entry.id   AF-A0AAV0R217-F1
#
_cell.length_a   1.000
_cell.length_b   1.000
_cell.length_c   1.000
_cell.angle_alpha   90.00
_cell.angle_beta   90.00
_cell.angle_gamma   90.00
#
_symmetry.space_group_name_H-M   'P 1'
#
loop_
_entity.id
_entity.type
_entity.pdbx_description
1 polymer ?
#
loop_
_entity_poly.entity_id
_entity_poly.type
_entity_poly.pdbx_seq_one_letter_code
_entity_poly.pdbx_strand_id
1 'polypeptide(L)'
;NDKGDNVYYTSFFINNVVYDTHDDACAAAKEIAMRNRFFLIVGSVKQNHLSKVYPRYYMDCNHGYRNKSYTPHLAKTTRSKSKIGKSDCRFRVVVRCSLVDGKCEWRIFGVKDKDNPGKSRGFHNHKLEVYSEGSR
;
A
#
# COMPACT_ATOMS: atom_id res chain seq x y z
N ASN A 1 -23.43 3.49 5.28
CA ASN A 1 -22.82 4.76 4.83
C ASN A 1 -21.38 4.79 5.27
N ASP A 2 -20.52 4.09 4.52
CA ASP A 2 -19.08 4.04 4.74
C ASP A 2 -18.45 5.29 4.10
N LYS A 3 -18.77 6.45 4.68
CA LYS A 3 -18.11 7.69 4.28
C LYS A 3 -16.74 7.68 4.97
N GLY A 4 -15.68 7.82 4.19
CA GLY A 4 -14.33 8.05 4.74
C GLY A 4 -14.28 9.28 5.65
N ASP A 5 -13.18 9.46 6.34
CA ASP A 5 -12.98 10.53 7.33
C ASP A 5 -12.52 11.88 6.72
N ASN A 6 -12.36 11.94 5.39
CA ASN A 6 -11.83 13.10 4.66
C ASN A 6 -10.43 13.54 5.10
N VAL A 7 -9.63 12.66 5.72
CA VAL A 7 -8.24 12.93 6.09
C VAL A 7 -7.30 12.57 4.93
N TYR A 8 -6.35 13.46 4.63
CA TYR A 8 -5.37 13.26 3.57
C TYR A 8 -4.14 12.47 4.07
N TYR A 9 -4.27 11.16 4.17
CA TYR A 9 -3.27 10.23 4.71
C TYR A 9 -1.97 10.14 3.91
N THR A 10 -1.97 10.50 2.63
CA THR A 10 -0.72 10.52 1.85
C THR A 10 0.33 11.45 2.47
N SER A 11 -0.08 12.52 3.16
CA SER A 11 0.84 13.45 3.84
C SER A 11 1.78 12.75 4.83
N PHE A 12 1.33 11.70 5.52
CA PHE A 12 2.15 10.94 6.48
C PHE A 12 3.29 10.15 5.83
N PHE A 13 3.24 9.95 4.50
CA PHE A 13 4.25 9.22 3.73
C PHE A 13 5.20 10.15 2.96
N ILE A 14 4.90 11.46 2.89
CA ILE A 14 5.77 12.43 2.24
C ILE A 14 6.85 12.82 3.25
N ASN A 15 7.93 12.05 3.29
CA ASN A 15 9.11 12.33 4.10
C ASN A 15 10.39 12.27 3.25
N ASN A 16 11.48 12.86 3.75
CA ASN A 16 12.80 12.80 3.12
C ASN A 16 13.60 11.56 3.55
N VAL A 17 12.95 10.54 4.12
CA VAL A 17 13.63 9.35 4.60
C VAL A 17 14.04 8.50 3.40
N VAL A 18 15.30 8.11 3.39
CA VAL A 18 15.88 7.18 2.43
C VAL A 18 16.06 5.84 3.11
N TYR A 19 15.70 4.78 2.40
CA TYR A 19 15.87 3.41 2.85
C TYR A 19 16.90 2.69 1.98
N ASP A 20 17.67 1.80 2.60
CA ASP A 20 18.72 1.04 1.92
C ASP A 20 18.12 0.00 0.96
N THR A 21 17.01 -0.62 1.35
CA THR A 21 16.32 -1.62 0.54
C THR A 21 14.85 -1.28 0.31
N HIS A 22 14.28 -1.88 -0.74
CA HIS A 22 12.85 -1.80 -1.00
C HIS A 22 11.99 -2.44 0.10
N ASP A 23 12.49 -3.49 0.76
CA ASP A 23 11.79 -4.19 1.83
C ASP A 23 11.69 -3.31 3.08
N ASP A 24 12.78 -2.60 3.44
CA ASP A 24 12.78 -1.64 4.54
C ASP A 24 11.79 -0.50 4.29
N ALA A 25 11.79 0.05 3.07
CA ALA A 25 10.82 1.07 2.68
C ALA A 25 9.36 0.56 2.74
N CYS A 26 9.11 -0.69 2.34
CA CYS A 26 7.79 -1.30 2.43
C CYS A 26 7.37 -1.58 3.88
N ALA A 27 8.31 -2.02 4.73
CA ALA A 27 8.07 -2.23 6.16
C ALA A 27 7.72 -0.89 6.85
N ALA A 28 8.50 0.16 6.60
CA ALA A 28 8.22 1.49 7.12
C ALA A 28 6.87 2.04 6.65
N ALA A 29 6.50 1.82 5.37
CA ALA A 29 5.18 2.20 4.88
C ALA A 29 4.05 1.48 5.62
N LYS A 30 4.20 0.17 5.90
CA LYS A 30 3.24 -0.58 6.70
C LYS A 30 3.14 -0.03 8.12
N GLU A 31 4.25 0.30 8.77
CA GLU A 31 4.24 0.91 10.10
C GLU A 31 3.50 2.25 10.13
N ILE A 32 3.78 3.13 9.17
CA ILE A 32 3.06 4.42 9.04
C ILE A 32 1.56 4.17 8.89
N ALA A 33 1.16 3.22 8.05
CA ALA A 33 -0.24 2.85 7.87
C ALA A 33 -0.89 2.32 9.15
N MET A 34 -0.20 1.41 9.86
CA MET A 34 -0.70 0.82 11.12
C MET A 34 -0.88 1.89 12.21
N ARG A 35 0.06 2.84 12.35
CA ARG A 35 -0.09 3.99 13.26
C ARG A 35 -1.33 4.84 12.93
N ASN A 36 -1.73 4.85 11.66
CA ASN A 36 -2.91 5.54 11.16
C ASN A 36 -4.15 4.62 11.02
N ARG A 37 -4.12 3.42 11.62
CA ARG A 37 -5.28 2.51 11.72
C ARG A 37 -5.73 1.91 10.39
N PHE A 38 -4.81 1.66 9.47
CA PHE A 38 -5.10 0.90 8.25
C PHE A 38 -3.91 0.04 7.83
N PHE A 39 -4.14 -0.85 6.87
CA PHE A 39 -3.13 -1.82 6.43
C PHE A 39 -2.77 -1.56 4.98
N LEU A 40 -1.48 -1.70 4.69
CA LEU A 40 -0.96 -1.71 3.34
C LEU A 40 -0.51 -3.11 2.97
N ILE A 41 -0.94 -3.58 1.80
CA ILE A 41 -0.41 -4.79 1.17
C ILE A 41 0.32 -4.39 -0.10
N VAL A 42 1.36 -5.15 -0.46
CA VAL A 42 2.00 -4.98 -1.76
C VAL A 42 1.01 -5.46 -2.82
N GLY A 43 0.58 -4.53 -3.68
CA GLY A 43 -0.35 -4.80 -4.77
C GLY A 43 0.39 -5.12 -6.05
N SER A 44 0.41 -4.17 -6.98
CA SER A 44 1.10 -4.34 -8.27
C SER A 44 2.56 -3.92 -8.22
N VAL A 45 3.43 -4.65 -8.91
CA VAL A 45 4.80 -4.23 -9.21
C VAL A 45 4.88 -3.83 -10.68
N LYS A 46 5.42 -2.64 -10.98
CA LYS A 46 5.64 -2.18 -12.36
C LYS A 46 7.11 -1.91 -12.61
N GLN A 47 7.67 -2.53 -13.63
CA GLN A 47 9.00 -2.18 -14.11
C GLN A 47 8.98 -0.79 -14.75
N ASN A 48 10.08 -0.06 -14.58
CA ASN A 48 10.25 1.25 -15.19
C ASN A 48 10.74 1.06 -16.64
N HIS A 49 10.09 1.69 -17.63
CA HIS A 49 10.50 1.53 -19.05
C HIS A 49 11.95 1.98 -19.32
N LEU A 50 12.48 2.92 -18.51
CA LEU A 50 13.83 3.47 -18.64
C LEU A 50 14.90 2.67 -17.88
N SER A 51 14.52 1.85 -16.90
CA SER A 51 15.45 1.05 -16.13
C SER A 51 14.73 -0.20 -15.62
N LYS A 52 14.92 -1.34 -16.29
CA LYS A 52 14.45 -2.65 -15.82
C LYS A 52 14.99 -3.01 -14.42
N VAL A 53 16.02 -2.29 -13.96
CA VAL A 53 16.77 -2.49 -12.72
C VAL A 53 15.97 -2.11 -11.46
N TYR A 54 15.13 -1.06 -11.51
CA TYR A 54 14.43 -0.57 -10.31
C TYR A 54 12.91 -0.52 -10.50
N PRO A 55 12.20 -1.59 -10.11
CA PRO A 55 10.75 -1.63 -10.18
C PRO A 55 10.10 -0.66 -9.19
N ARG A 56 8.85 -0.29 -9.50
CA ARG A 56 7.95 0.47 -8.64
C ARG A 56 7.00 -0.50 -7.95
N TYR A 57 6.98 -0.49 -6.62
CA TYR A 57 6.10 -1.31 -5.81
C TYR A 57 4.93 -0.47 -5.34
N TYR A 58 3.75 -0.76 -5.86
CA TYR A 58 2.54 -0.09 -5.39
C TYR A 58 1.98 -0.83 -4.19
N MET A 59 1.70 -0.09 -3.12
CA MET A 59 1.08 -0.64 -1.92
C MET A 59 -0.34 -0.09 -1.81
N ASP A 60 -1.29 -1.02 -1.69
CA ASP A 60 -2.73 -0.76 -1.70
C ASP A 60 -3.30 -0.89 -0.28
N CYS A 61 -4.32 -0.08 0.03
CA CYS A 61 -5.05 -0.22 1.28
C CYS A 61 -5.80 -1.56 1.31
N ASN A 62 -5.47 -2.40 2.30
CA ASN A 62 -6.20 -3.60 2.62
C ASN A 62 -7.23 -3.27 3.70
N HIS A 63 -8.51 -3.51 3.42
CA HIS A 63 -9.64 -3.14 4.28
C HIS A 63 -9.82 -4.11 5.46
N GLY A 64 -8.76 -4.76 5.90
CA GLY A 64 -8.86 -5.97 6.68
C GLY A 64 -9.50 -7.10 5.86
N TYR A 65 -8.91 -8.29 5.85
CA TYR A 65 -9.72 -9.44 5.49
C TYR A 65 -10.80 -9.54 6.57
N ARG A 66 -12.09 -9.48 6.20
CA ARG A 66 -13.14 -10.05 7.07
C ARG A 66 -12.64 -11.44 7.41
N ASN A 67 -12.35 -11.69 8.68
CA ASN A 67 -11.83 -12.96 9.19
C ASN A 67 -12.57 -14.13 8.52
N LYS A 68 -11.94 -14.70 7.49
CA LYS A 68 -12.12 -16.11 7.15
C LYS A 68 -10.82 -16.72 7.56
N SER A 69 -10.78 -17.13 8.82
CA SER A 69 -9.89 -18.15 9.40
C SER A 69 -8.70 -18.48 8.50
N TYR A 70 -7.55 -17.89 8.82
CA TYR A 70 -6.26 -18.26 8.24
C TYR A 70 -6.01 -19.75 8.52
N THR A 71 -6.35 -20.63 7.58
CA THR A 71 -5.93 -22.02 7.58
C THR A 71 -4.69 -22.15 6.68
N PRO A 72 -3.49 -22.39 7.23
CA PRO A 72 -2.25 -22.52 6.47
C PRO A 72 -2.18 -23.80 5.61
N HIS A 73 -3.23 -24.62 5.61
CA HIS A 73 -3.32 -25.84 4.82
C HIS A 73 -4.40 -25.69 3.74
N LEU A 74 -4.00 -25.22 2.56
CA LEU A 74 -4.53 -25.63 1.26
C LEU A 74 -3.67 -24.99 0.16
N ALA A 75 -2.38 -25.30 0.19
CA ALA A 75 -1.58 -25.30 -1.02
C ALA A 75 -2.12 -26.44 -1.92
N LYS A 76 -2.45 -26.09 -3.16
CA LYS A 76 -3.07 -26.92 -4.21
C LYS A 76 -4.60 -26.95 -4.14
N THR A 77 -5.24 -26.03 -4.88
CA THR A 77 -6.22 -26.39 -5.90
C THR A 77 -6.59 -25.15 -6.72
N THR A 78 -6.57 -25.35 -8.04
CA THR A 78 -7.29 -24.63 -9.11
C THR A 78 -7.33 -23.10 -9.10
N ARG A 79 -6.98 -22.53 -10.27
CA ARG A 79 -7.33 -21.18 -10.73
C ARG A 79 -8.85 -20.94 -10.63
N SER A 80 -9.38 -20.76 -9.43
CA SER A 80 -10.63 -20.04 -9.25
C SER A 80 -10.24 -18.57 -9.15
N LYS A 81 -10.82 -17.77 -10.04
CA LYS A 81 -10.92 -16.33 -9.84
C LYS A 81 -11.77 -16.12 -8.59
N SER A 82 -11.20 -16.38 -7.41
CA SER A 82 -11.67 -15.68 -6.22
C SER A 82 -11.44 -14.22 -6.58
N LYS A 83 -12.54 -13.53 -6.91
CA LYS A 83 -12.63 -12.10 -6.71
C LYS A 83 -12.42 -11.93 -5.21
N ILE A 84 -11.17 -12.02 -4.76
CA ILE A 84 -10.68 -11.42 -3.53
C ILE A 84 -11.22 -10.01 -3.65
N GLY A 85 -12.27 -9.73 -2.86
CA GLY A 85 -13.03 -8.50 -2.96
C GLY A 85 -12.03 -7.38 -2.79
N LYS A 86 -11.62 -6.78 -3.91
CA LYS A 86 -10.78 -5.61 -3.89
C LYS A 86 -11.55 -4.64 -3.02
N SER A 87 -10.93 -4.19 -1.93
CA SER A 87 -11.41 -3.00 -1.27
C SER A 87 -11.56 -1.97 -2.40
N ASP A 88 -12.74 -1.35 -2.54
CA ASP A 88 -12.91 -0.24 -3.48
C ASP A 88 -12.12 1.01 -3.04
N CYS A 89 -11.29 0.86 -1.99
CA CYS A 89 -10.35 1.85 -1.54
C CYS A 89 -9.29 2.11 -2.61
N ARG A 90 -9.26 3.36 -3.06
CA ARG A 90 -8.29 3.83 -4.04
C ARG A 90 -6.99 4.30 -3.39
N PHE A 91 -6.91 4.29 -2.06
CA PHE A 91 -5.71 4.72 -1.34
C PHE A 91 -4.52 3.85 -1.74
N ARG A 92 -3.46 4.52 -2.19
CA ARG A 92 -2.27 3.86 -2.72
C ARG A 92 -1.04 4.72 -2.51
N VAL A 93 0.03 4.07 -2.08
CA VAL A 93 1.39 4.64 -2.10
C VAL A 93 2.27 3.84 -3.05
N VAL A 94 3.40 4.40 -3.41
CA VAL A 94 4.40 3.71 -4.24
C VAL A 94 5.77 3.82 -3.59
N VAL A 95 6.42 2.67 -3.43
CA VAL A 95 7.83 2.56 -3.08
C VAL A 95 8.62 2.44 -4.37
N ARG A 96 9.57 3.33 -4.57
CA ARG A 96 10.45 3.28 -5.75
C ARG A 96 11.83 3.84 -5.43
N CYS A 97 12.80 3.33 -6.16
CA CYS A 97 14.14 3.87 -6.20
C CYS A 97 14.16 5.20 -6.97
N SER A 98 14.87 6.19 -6.42
CA SER A 98 15.35 7.35 -7.16
C SER A 98 16.87 7.23 -7.27
N LEU A 99 17.42 7.37 -8.48
CA LEU A 99 18.87 7.37 -8.67
C LEU A 99 19.40 8.77 -8.36
N VAL A 100 20.23 8.88 -7.33
CA VAL A 100 20.92 10.11 -6.93
C VAL A 100 22.41 9.78 -6.90
N ASP A 101 23.21 10.47 -7.71
CA ASP A 101 24.66 10.25 -7.84
C ASP A 101 25.06 8.78 -8.07
N GLY A 102 24.28 8.07 -8.87
CA GLY A 102 24.50 6.65 -9.20
C GLY A 102 24.11 5.66 -8.10
N LYS A 103 23.62 6.14 -6.94
CA LYS A 103 23.10 5.30 -5.86
C LYS A 103 21.58 5.23 -5.91
N CYS A 104 21.07 4.06 -5.61
CA CYS A 104 19.64 3.84 -5.51
C CYS A 104 19.14 4.24 -4.13
N GLU A 105 18.27 5.25 -4.08
CA GLU A 105 17.61 5.68 -2.85
C GLU A 105 16.14 5.23 -2.87
N TRP A 106 15.79 4.27 -2.01
CA TRP A 106 14.39 3.85 -1.88
C TRP A 106 13.63 4.87 -1.04
N ARG A 107 12.50 5.33 -1.58
CA ARG A 107 11.62 6.29 -0.91
C ARG A 107 10.15 5.92 -1.13
N ILE A 108 9.30 6.42 -0.24
CA ILE A 108 7.85 6.25 -0.31
C ILE A 108 7.26 7.51 -0.94
N PHE A 109 6.32 7.34 -1.87
CA PHE A 109 5.63 8.44 -2.53
C PHE A 109 4.12 8.24 -2.51
N GLY A 110 3.39 9.33 -2.35
CA GLY A 110 1.97 9.37 -2.67
C GLY A 110 1.71 9.13 -4.15
N VAL A 111 0.65 8.38 -4.47
CA VAL A 111 0.20 8.24 -5.86
C VAL A 111 -0.82 9.34 -6.17
N LYS A 112 -0.48 10.24 -7.09
CA LYS A 112 -1.47 11.18 -7.65
C LYS A 112 -2.46 10.41 -8.53
N ASP A 113 -3.74 10.72 -8.41
CA ASP A 113 -4.73 10.29 -9.38
C ASP A 113 -4.55 11.15 -10.65
N LYS A 114 -4.12 10.52 -11.75
CA LYS A 114 -3.86 11.22 -13.01
C LYS A 114 -5.14 11.63 -13.72
N ASP A 115 -6.22 10.89 -13.50
CA ASP A 115 -7.49 11.06 -14.21
C ASP A 115 -8.42 12.01 -13.45
N ASN A 116 -8.19 12.21 -12.15
CA ASN A 116 -8.86 13.23 -11.35
C ASN A 116 -7.87 13.92 -10.40
N PRO A 117 -7.16 14.99 -10.83
CA PRO A 117 -6.19 15.69 -9.99
C PRO A 117 -6.80 16.27 -8.70
N GLY A 118 -8.12 16.50 -8.65
CA GLY A 118 -8.86 16.91 -7.44
C GLY A 118 -9.29 15.76 -6.51
N LYS A 119 -9.20 14.50 -6.95
CA LYS A 119 -9.50 13.32 -6.13
C LYS A 119 -8.20 12.57 -5.88
N SER A 120 -7.41 13.06 -4.94
CA SER A 120 -6.17 12.39 -4.59
C SER A 120 -6.44 10.94 -4.13
N ARG A 121 -5.52 10.01 -4.43
CA ARG A 121 -5.49 8.69 -3.76
C ARG A 121 -4.98 8.77 -2.32
N GLY A 122 -5.07 9.95 -1.70
CA GLY A 122 -4.66 10.15 -0.33
C GLY A 122 -5.78 10.09 0.69
N PHE A 123 -7.02 9.88 0.24
CA PHE A 123 -8.17 9.68 1.12
C PHE A 123 -8.62 8.21 1.09
N HIS A 124 -9.14 7.76 2.22
CA HIS A 124 -9.88 6.50 2.30
C HIS A 124 -11.36 6.78 2.06
N ASN A 125 -12.06 5.87 1.40
CA ASN A 125 -13.51 5.91 1.18
C ASN A 125 -14.26 4.94 2.11
N HIS A 126 -13.66 4.66 3.27
CA HIS A 126 -14.16 3.69 4.23
C HIS A 126 -13.67 4.02 5.63
N LYS A 127 -14.25 3.36 6.63
CA LYS A 127 -13.78 3.47 8.02
C LYS A 127 -12.45 2.75 8.19
N LEU A 128 -11.54 3.38 8.93
CA LEU A 128 -10.26 2.80 9.27
C LEU A 128 -10.41 1.86 10.47
N GLU A 129 -9.93 0.63 10.32
CA GLU A 129 -10.05 -0.41 11.35
C GLU A 129 -8.80 -0.43 12.23
N VAL A 130 -9.00 -0.25 13.54
CA VAL A 130 -8.00 -0.62 14.54
C VAL A 130 -8.15 -2.12 14.74
N TYR A 131 -7.29 -2.95 14.15
CA TYR A 131 -7.11 -4.27 14.71
C TYR A 131 -6.44 -4.07 16.07
N SER A 132 -7.17 -4.27 17.16
CA SER A 132 -6.54 -4.56 18.43
C SER A 132 -5.73 -5.83 18.23
N GLU A 133 -4.39 -5.75 18.24
CA GLU A 133 -3.55 -6.93 18.42
C GLU A 133 -3.99 -7.59 19.74
N GLY A 134 -4.82 -8.63 19.66
CA GLY A 134 -5.43 -9.19 20.86
C GLY A 134 -6.68 -10.00 20.61
N SER A 135 -6.61 -11.01 19.74
CA SER A 135 -7.42 -12.23 19.90
C SER A 135 -6.66 -13.39 19.28
N ARG A 136 -5.64 -13.88 20.00
CA ARG A 136 -5.22 -15.27 19.87
C ARG A 136 -6.19 -16.14 20.67
#